data_AF-A0A0M3II69-F1
#
_entry.id   AF-A0A0M3II69-F1
#
_cell.length_a   1.000
_cell.length_b   1.000
_cell.length_c   1.000
_cell.angle_alpha   90.00
_cell.angle_beta   90.00
_cell.angle_gamma   90.00
#
_symmetry.space_group_name_H-M   'P 1'
#
loop_
_entity.id
_entity.type
_entity.pdbx_description
1 polymer ?
#
loop_
_entity_poly.entity_id
_entity_poly.type
_entity_poly.pdbx_seq_one_letter_code
_entity_poly.pdbx_strand_id
1 'polypeptide(L)'
;MRRLDQRSFGQQVEKNDPVVHPKTKPFLFCSVLPAMACKMVTIIAIFLLSPVILFIPNNELLCRLTVTAAATLIVARISPSVNDFFISRTLLFIGDISYSLYLAHWPIIVFFRYIYHANQLLFTDSLIVAQLSFLLAYLSFRTIEKCFIRENFAKALVLISLLFLSSIILMNYPNDSFVLSEQQANPSNVIEVMSKSLGRTSFERNCFAFRYQDYRPKMVTSSMLQKAQVANERFLLYWPNHERYSSPDPLVDKHFKSKGITIWLTAYHKNSGNLSVAVFGNSFAHRSFRAIVEAFGQRVKEIRLIANPGCPPFIGSVFTENPGDDCGPFLNASVELIEEMKPDITFIIFRPSPPINSPIVDLSKDDQYSNIQHTIDRISAVTKRIILEYPLPVSIRRPYTPFLMEHFRDANVSLDDVKIDYSAFWNEMKHIFKRLDNVKCTKCDRIYTHKLFCDFKICRVFDPENLYSFFDKDTHYNDYAMKCFEKVYSEIIHENYANGVIG
;
A
#
# COMPACT_ATOMS: atom_id res chain seq x y z
N MET A 1 -3.24 81.16 -37.84
CA MET A 1 -3.63 81.87 -39.07
C MET A 1 -3.10 81.04 -40.24
N ARG A 2 -3.95 80.32 -40.98
CA ARG A 2 -4.51 80.70 -42.31
C ARG A 2 -3.39 81.06 -43.30
N ARG A 3 -3.29 80.54 -44.54
CA ARG A 3 -4.20 79.78 -45.43
C ARG A 3 -3.38 79.52 -46.72
N LEU A 4 -3.66 78.40 -47.42
CA LEU A 4 -3.78 78.25 -48.89
C LEU A 4 -2.55 78.57 -49.79
N ASP A 5 -2.39 78.09 -51.01
CA ASP A 5 -2.78 76.91 -51.81
C ASP A 5 -2.11 77.15 -53.20
N GLN A 6 -1.70 76.07 -53.86
CA GLN A 6 -1.50 75.85 -55.31
C GLN A 6 -0.90 76.92 -56.28
N ARG A 7 0.09 76.46 -57.06
CA ARG A 7 0.29 76.58 -58.53
C ARG A 7 1.49 75.68 -58.92
N SER A 8 1.38 74.55 -59.62
CA SER A 8 0.93 74.22 -61.00
C SER A 8 2.07 74.12 -62.03
N PHE A 9 2.01 73.03 -62.81
CA PHE A 9 2.58 72.74 -64.14
C PHE A 9 3.89 71.96 -64.29
N GLY A 10 3.76 70.77 -64.90
CA GLY A 10 4.85 70.00 -65.49
C GLY A 10 4.59 68.50 -65.59
N GLN A 11 3.52 68.07 -66.29
CA GLN A 11 3.33 66.67 -66.68
C GLN A 11 4.38 66.27 -67.73
N GLN A 12 5.19 65.25 -67.43
CA GLN A 12 5.64 64.30 -68.44
C GLN A 12 5.16 62.91 -68.04
N VAL A 13 4.40 62.33 -68.96
CA VAL A 13 3.77 61.02 -68.90
C VAL A 13 4.83 59.98 -69.25
N GLU A 14 5.26 59.20 -68.26
CA GLU A 14 6.03 57.97 -68.49
C GLU A 14 5.16 56.79 -68.03
N LYS A 15 4.84 55.91 -68.99
CA LYS A 15 4.02 54.71 -68.80
C LYS A 15 4.77 53.76 -67.86
N ASN A 16 4.24 53.54 -66.66
CA ASN A 16 4.65 52.43 -65.80
C ASN A 16 3.63 51.30 -65.88
N ASP A 17 4.08 50.17 -66.43
CA ASP A 17 3.40 48.88 -66.44
C ASP A 17 3.05 48.40 -65.02
N PRO A 18 1.95 47.65 -64.83
CA PRO A 18 1.59 47.14 -63.53
C PRO A 18 2.59 46.08 -63.07
N VAL A 19 3.24 46.34 -61.94
CA VAL A 19 4.09 45.40 -61.22
C VAL A 19 3.29 44.16 -60.86
N VAL A 20 3.53 43.08 -61.61
CA VAL A 20 3.04 41.74 -61.32
C VAL A 20 3.82 41.22 -60.10
N HIS A 21 3.16 41.08 -58.96
CA HIS A 21 3.70 40.33 -57.83
C HIS A 21 4.02 38.89 -58.28
N PRO A 22 5.25 38.39 -58.10
CA PRO A 22 5.56 37.00 -58.45
C PRO A 22 4.80 36.07 -57.50
N LYS A 23 3.84 35.32 -58.04
CA LYS A 23 3.23 34.16 -57.39
C LYS A 23 4.38 33.23 -56.98
N THR A 24 4.58 33.08 -55.68
CA THR A 24 5.46 32.07 -55.10
C THR A 24 5.10 30.71 -55.67
N LYS A 25 6.05 30.08 -56.37
CA LYS A 25 5.93 28.70 -56.84
C LYS A 25 5.73 27.80 -55.61
N PRO A 26 4.73 26.91 -55.58
CA PRO A 26 4.64 25.92 -54.52
C PRO A 26 5.84 24.99 -54.64
N PHE A 27 6.54 24.78 -53.52
CA PHE A 27 7.62 23.80 -53.40
C PHE A 27 7.13 22.43 -53.87
N LEU A 28 7.67 21.96 -55.01
CA LEU A 28 7.53 20.59 -55.49
C LEU A 28 8.31 19.66 -54.56
N PHE A 29 7.63 19.05 -53.59
CA PHE A 29 8.02 17.75 -53.02
C PHE A 29 6.79 17.11 -52.37
N CYS A 30 5.87 16.56 -53.18
CA CYS A 30 4.98 15.52 -52.70
C CYS A 30 4.39 14.72 -53.87
N SER A 31 5.07 13.65 -54.27
CA SER A 31 4.40 12.55 -54.97
C SER A 31 3.40 11.92 -53.99
N VAL A 32 2.14 11.97 -54.40
CA VAL A 32 0.93 11.60 -53.70
C VAL A 32 0.96 10.11 -53.33
N LEU A 33 1.12 9.80 -52.05
CA LEU A 33 0.59 8.54 -51.51
C LEU A 33 -0.94 8.57 -51.74
N PRO A 34 -1.56 7.50 -52.26
CA PRO A 34 -3.00 7.46 -52.47
C PRO A 34 -3.73 7.87 -51.18
N ALA A 35 -4.86 8.58 -51.28
CA ALA A 35 -5.64 8.99 -50.09
C ALA A 35 -5.94 7.83 -49.14
N MET A 36 -6.04 6.61 -49.67
CA MET A 36 -6.11 5.34 -48.94
C MET A 36 -4.90 5.10 -48.02
N ALA A 37 -3.68 5.29 -48.53
CA ALA A 37 -2.47 5.11 -47.74
C ALA A 37 -2.32 6.18 -46.65
N CYS A 38 -2.76 7.42 -46.90
CA CYS A 38 -2.84 8.45 -45.85
C CYS A 38 -3.83 8.05 -44.74
N LYS A 39 -5.03 7.56 -45.09
CA LYS A 39 -6.00 7.05 -44.12
C LYS A 39 -5.44 5.87 -43.31
N MET A 40 -4.73 4.95 -43.96
CA MET A 40 -4.09 3.82 -43.29
C MET A 40 -3.00 4.25 -42.30
N VAL A 41 -2.16 5.22 -42.66
CA VAL A 41 -1.15 5.78 -41.76
C VAL A 41 -1.80 6.47 -40.55
N THR A 42 -2.89 7.21 -40.75
CA THR A 42 -3.65 7.83 -39.65
C THR A 42 -4.32 6.80 -38.74
N ILE A 43 -4.91 5.73 -39.30
CA ILE A 43 -5.48 4.62 -38.52
C ILE A 43 -4.38 3.92 -37.71
N ILE A 44 -3.21 3.68 -38.32
CA ILE A 44 -2.05 3.11 -37.64
C ILE A 44 -1.58 4.04 -36.51
N ALA A 45 -1.51 5.35 -36.74
CA ALA A 45 -1.14 6.32 -35.70
C ALA A 45 -2.15 6.37 -34.55
N ILE A 46 -3.45 6.28 -34.83
CA ILE A 46 -4.51 6.22 -33.80
C ILE A 46 -4.48 4.89 -33.04
N PHE A 47 -4.22 3.78 -33.72
CA PHE A 47 -4.01 2.48 -33.09
C PHE A 47 -2.76 2.48 -32.20
N LEU A 48 -1.69 3.15 -32.64
CA LEU A 48 -0.47 3.44 -31.87
C LEU A 48 -0.67 4.54 -30.81
N LEU A 49 -1.85 5.15 -30.69
CA LEU A 49 -2.24 6.05 -29.61
C LEU A 49 -3.39 5.46 -28.78
N SER A 50 -3.82 4.24 -29.12
CA SER A 50 -4.93 3.56 -28.47
C SER A 50 -4.62 3.28 -27.00
N PRO A 51 -5.64 3.30 -26.11
CA PRO A 51 -5.52 2.81 -24.74
C PRO A 51 -4.93 1.39 -24.64
N VAL A 52 -4.93 0.62 -25.73
CA VAL A 52 -4.25 -0.67 -25.85
C VAL A 52 -2.76 -0.59 -25.45
N ILE A 53 -2.08 0.55 -25.65
CA ILE A 53 -0.70 0.75 -25.20
C ILE A 53 -0.57 0.81 -23.67
N LEU A 54 -1.64 1.20 -22.95
CA LEU A 54 -1.67 1.12 -21.48
C LEU A 54 -1.61 -0.33 -20.97
N PHE A 55 -1.78 -1.32 -21.84
CA PHE A 55 -1.70 -2.75 -21.53
C PHE A 55 -0.38 -3.39 -22.03
N ILE A 56 0.51 -2.63 -22.68
CA ILE A 56 1.84 -3.09 -23.12
C ILE A 56 2.86 -2.79 -22.01
N PRO A 57 3.73 -3.74 -21.63
CA PRO A 57 4.55 -3.64 -20.42
C PRO A 57 5.54 -2.46 -20.42
N ASN A 58 5.45 -1.63 -19.36
CA ASN A 58 6.39 -0.72 -18.68
C ASN A 58 7.74 -0.28 -19.33
N ASN A 59 7.85 -0.11 -20.65
CA ASN A 59 9.01 0.57 -21.23
C ASN A 59 8.67 2.04 -21.55
N GLU A 60 8.93 2.92 -20.59
CA GLU A 60 8.62 4.36 -20.65
C GLU A 60 9.20 5.03 -21.91
N LEU A 61 10.40 4.62 -22.33
CA LEU A 61 11.06 5.14 -23.52
C LEU A 61 10.30 4.77 -24.80
N LEU A 62 9.82 3.53 -24.89
CA LEU A 62 9.08 3.05 -26.05
C LEU A 62 7.75 3.80 -26.19
N CYS A 63 7.02 4.02 -25.08
CA CYS A 63 5.77 4.78 -25.09
C CYS A 63 5.98 6.26 -25.47
N ARG A 64 7.06 6.89 -25.01
CA ARG A 64 7.38 8.27 -25.38
C ARG A 64 7.72 8.39 -26.87
N LEU A 65 8.52 7.45 -27.39
CA LEU A 65 8.90 7.42 -28.80
C LEU A 65 7.69 7.14 -29.71
N THR A 66 6.80 6.22 -29.34
CA THR A 66 5.60 5.91 -30.14
C THR A 66 4.63 7.07 -30.17
N VAL A 67 4.34 7.71 -29.04
CA VAL A 67 3.44 8.88 -28.97
C VAL A 67 4.02 10.07 -29.73
N THR A 68 5.32 10.33 -29.61
CA THR A 68 5.98 11.43 -30.32
C THR A 68 6.02 11.18 -31.83
N ALA A 69 6.30 9.95 -32.27
CA ALA A 69 6.27 9.58 -33.67
C ALA A 69 4.84 9.68 -34.24
N ALA A 70 3.82 9.23 -33.51
CA ALA A 70 2.43 9.33 -33.93
C ALA A 70 1.98 10.80 -34.05
N ALA A 71 2.29 11.65 -33.06
CA ALA A 71 2.01 13.09 -33.13
C ALA A 71 2.73 13.77 -34.30
N THR A 72 4.00 13.44 -34.52
CA THR A 72 4.79 13.97 -35.64
C THR A 72 4.20 13.54 -36.98
N LEU A 73 3.77 12.28 -37.12
CA LEU A 73 3.14 11.76 -38.34
C LEU A 73 1.79 12.43 -38.63
N ILE A 74 1.01 12.75 -37.58
CA ILE A 74 -0.27 13.48 -37.70
C ILE A 74 -0.02 14.93 -38.15
N VAL A 75 0.96 15.61 -37.54
CA VAL A 75 1.29 17.02 -37.87
C VAL A 75 1.97 17.14 -39.25
N ALA A 76 2.88 16.24 -39.59
CA ALA A 76 3.68 16.30 -40.81
C ALA A 76 2.90 15.99 -42.10
N ARG A 77 1.66 15.48 -42.02
CA ARG A 77 0.86 15.02 -43.18
C ARG A 77 -0.59 15.47 -43.14
N ILE A 78 -0.83 16.76 -42.83
CA ILE A 78 -2.13 17.40 -43.10
C ILE A 78 -2.30 17.57 -44.61
N SER A 79 -2.67 16.48 -45.29
CA SER A 79 -3.27 16.51 -46.62
C SER A 79 -4.73 16.98 -46.50
N PRO A 80 -5.28 17.73 -47.46
CA PRO A 80 -6.68 18.17 -47.44
C PRO A 80 -7.68 17.03 -47.15
N SER A 81 -7.41 15.79 -47.59
CA SER A 81 -8.29 14.63 -47.37
C SER A 81 -8.15 13.98 -45.98
N VAL A 82 -7.07 14.25 -45.25
CA VAL A 82 -6.87 13.80 -43.85
C VAL A 82 -7.57 14.78 -42.89
N ASN A 83 -7.66 16.05 -43.30
CA ASN A 83 -8.42 17.08 -42.60
C ASN A 83 -9.88 16.66 -42.40
N ASP A 84 -10.52 16.06 -43.43
CA ASP A 84 -11.92 15.61 -43.36
C ASP A 84 -12.17 14.55 -42.27
N PHE A 85 -11.18 13.68 -41.98
CA PHE A 85 -11.28 12.66 -40.94
C PHE A 85 -11.15 13.26 -39.53
N PHE A 86 -10.20 14.17 -39.34
CA PHE A 86 -10.00 14.88 -38.06
C PHE A 86 -11.09 15.92 -37.77
N ILE A 87 -11.80 16.40 -38.79
CA ILE A 87 -13.00 17.25 -38.67
C ILE A 87 -14.27 16.42 -38.38
N SER A 88 -14.18 15.09 -38.27
CA SER A 88 -15.35 14.30 -37.90
C SER A 88 -15.89 14.73 -36.54
N ARG A 89 -17.23 14.80 -36.47
CA ARG A 89 -17.95 15.30 -35.28
C ARG A 89 -17.56 14.56 -34.00
N THR A 90 -17.22 13.28 -34.11
CA THR A 90 -16.83 12.41 -32.99
C THR A 90 -15.43 12.72 -32.48
N LEU A 91 -14.44 12.88 -33.38
CA LEU A 91 -13.07 13.20 -32.96
C LEU A 91 -12.98 14.62 -32.38
N LEU A 92 -13.69 15.58 -33.00
CA LEU A 92 -13.83 16.92 -32.44
C LEU A 92 -14.48 16.90 -31.06
N PHE A 93 -15.54 16.09 -30.87
CA PHE A 93 -16.18 15.94 -29.56
C PHE A 93 -15.24 15.34 -28.50
N ILE A 94 -14.43 14.34 -28.85
CA ILE A 94 -13.44 13.76 -27.93
C ILE A 94 -12.35 14.80 -27.60
N GLY A 95 -11.90 15.57 -28.59
CA GLY A 95 -10.97 16.68 -28.39
C GLY A 95 -11.53 17.77 -27.46
N ASP A 96 -12.79 18.15 -27.69
CA ASP A 96 -13.52 19.14 -26.90
C ASP A 96 -13.60 18.77 -25.41
N ILE A 97 -13.85 17.51 -25.07
CA ILE A 97 -13.94 17.07 -23.66
C ILE A 97 -12.59 16.72 -23.04
N SER A 98 -11.50 16.72 -23.82
CA SER A 98 -10.21 16.13 -23.41
C SER A 98 -9.62 16.78 -22.16
N TYR A 99 -9.80 18.09 -22.01
CA TYR A 99 -9.35 18.83 -20.83
C TYR A 99 -10.11 18.41 -19.56
N SER A 100 -11.44 18.40 -19.62
CA SER A 100 -12.29 17.91 -18.53
C SER A 100 -12.00 16.44 -18.19
N LEU A 101 -11.69 15.61 -19.19
CA LEU A 101 -11.31 14.20 -18.98
C LEU A 101 -9.96 14.05 -18.29
N TYR A 102 -8.97 14.87 -18.66
CA TYR A 102 -7.67 14.93 -18.01
C TYR A 102 -7.80 15.24 -16.50
N LEU A 103 -8.69 16.15 -16.13
CA LEU A 103 -8.93 16.49 -14.72
C LEU A 103 -9.67 15.38 -13.95
N ALA A 104 -10.66 14.73 -14.56
CA ALA A 104 -11.53 13.78 -13.87
C ALA A 104 -10.91 12.39 -13.68
N HIS A 105 -10.18 11.88 -14.66
CA HIS A 105 -9.81 10.46 -14.66
C HIS A 105 -8.87 10.05 -13.52
N TRP A 106 -7.89 10.88 -13.16
CA TRP A 106 -6.89 10.52 -12.14
C TRP A 106 -7.47 10.42 -10.72
N PRO A 107 -8.27 11.40 -10.23
CA PRO A 107 -8.96 11.26 -8.94
C PRO A 107 -9.83 10.00 -8.84
N ILE A 108 -10.55 9.65 -9.91
CA ILE A 108 -11.43 8.46 -9.94
C ILE A 108 -10.60 7.18 -9.85
N ILE A 109 -9.51 7.09 -10.63
CA ILE A 109 -8.58 5.95 -10.57
C ILE A 109 -8.00 5.79 -9.17
N VAL A 110 -7.55 6.88 -8.54
CA VAL A 110 -6.99 6.86 -7.19
C VAL A 110 -8.04 6.44 -6.16
N PHE A 111 -9.26 6.96 -6.26
CA PHE A 111 -10.36 6.62 -5.36
C PHE A 111 -10.73 5.14 -5.43
N PHE A 112 -10.84 4.58 -6.64
CA PHE A 112 -11.09 3.15 -6.82
C PHE A 112 -9.94 2.29 -6.30
N ARG A 113 -8.69 2.64 -6.59
CA ARG A 113 -7.52 1.92 -6.04
C ARG A 113 -7.48 1.95 -4.52
N TYR A 114 -7.90 3.08 -3.93
CA TYR A 114 -7.99 3.24 -2.48
C TYR A 114 -9.06 2.33 -1.86
N ILE A 115 -10.29 2.33 -2.40
CA ILE A 115 -11.40 1.50 -1.91
C ILE A 115 -11.09 0.01 -2.02
N TYR A 116 -10.56 -0.43 -3.17
CA TYR A 116 -10.29 -1.85 -3.44
C TYR A 116 -8.92 -2.31 -2.95
N HIS A 117 -8.13 -1.42 -2.34
CA HIS A 117 -6.77 -1.70 -1.84
C HIS A 117 -5.87 -2.42 -2.87
N ALA A 118 -5.99 -2.06 -4.15
CA ALA A 118 -5.37 -2.79 -5.26
C ALA A 118 -4.45 -1.89 -6.11
N ASN A 119 -3.26 -2.40 -6.45
CA ASN A 119 -2.30 -1.70 -7.32
C ASN A 119 -2.70 -1.71 -8.80
N GLN A 120 -3.41 -2.74 -9.23
CA GLN A 120 -3.95 -2.88 -10.58
C GLN A 120 -5.45 -3.14 -10.47
N LEU A 121 -6.21 -2.37 -11.24
CA LEU A 121 -7.65 -2.57 -11.37
C LEU A 121 -7.87 -3.79 -12.27
N LEU A 122 -8.85 -4.64 -11.94
CA LEU A 122 -9.27 -5.69 -12.86
C LEU A 122 -9.78 -5.03 -14.16
N PHE A 123 -9.82 -5.79 -15.25
CA PHE A 123 -10.29 -5.28 -16.54
C PHE A 123 -11.70 -4.68 -16.45
N THR A 124 -12.59 -5.34 -15.70
CA THR A 124 -13.95 -4.86 -15.42
C THR A 124 -13.96 -3.53 -14.69
N ASP A 125 -13.12 -3.37 -13.67
CA ASP A 125 -13.05 -2.14 -12.87
C ASP A 125 -12.44 -1.00 -13.68
N SER A 126 -11.47 -1.30 -14.53
CA SER A 126 -10.88 -0.33 -15.45
C SER A 126 -11.90 0.17 -16.47
N LEU A 127 -12.80 -0.69 -16.96
CA LEU A 127 -13.89 -0.28 -17.85
C LEU A 127 -14.89 0.63 -17.13
N ILE A 128 -15.27 0.29 -15.90
CA ILE A 128 -16.17 1.12 -15.07
C ILE A 128 -15.54 2.49 -14.80
N VAL A 129 -14.27 2.51 -14.40
CA VAL A 129 -13.52 3.76 -14.14
C VAL A 129 -13.41 4.61 -15.40
N ALA A 130 -13.16 4.00 -16.56
CA ALA A 130 -13.13 4.71 -17.84
C ALA A 130 -14.48 5.34 -18.19
N GLN A 131 -15.58 4.59 -18.04
CA GLN A 131 -16.94 5.08 -18.28
C GLN A 131 -17.31 6.23 -17.33
N LEU A 132 -17.01 6.08 -16.05
CA LEU A 132 -17.28 7.11 -15.04
C LEU A 132 -16.47 8.38 -15.29
N SER A 133 -15.19 8.23 -15.65
CA SER A 133 -14.31 9.34 -16.03
C SER A 133 -14.86 10.09 -17.23
N PHE A 134 -15.31 9.37 -18.26
CA PHE A 134 -15.88 9.97 -19.47
C PHE A 134 -17.22 10.68 -19.19
N LEU A 135 -18.08 10.07 -18.36
CA LEU A 135 -19.35 10.68 -17.95
C LEU A 135 -19.13 11.99 -17.18
N LEU A 136 -18.24 11.99 -16.19
CA LEU A 136 -17.93 13.18 -15.41
C LEU A 136 -17.25 14.25 -16.26
N ALA A 137 -16.36 13.87 -17.17
CA ALA A 137 -15.75 14.77 -18.13
C ALA A 137 -16.79 15.45 -19.03
N TYR A 138 -17.73 14.68 -19.57
CA TYR A 138 -18.80 15.21 -20.42
C TYR A 138 -19.73 16.17 -19.66
N LEU A 139 -20.11 15.81 -18.43
CA LEU A 139 -20.93 16.69 -17.58
C LEU A 139 -20.19 17.98 -17.27
N SER A 140 -18.94 17.90 -16.81
CA SER A 140 -18.07 19.06 -16.56
C SER A 140 -17.95 19.97 -17.80
N PHE A 141 -17.65 19.37 -18.96
CA PHE A 141 -17.53 20.10 -20.21
C PHE A 141 -18.82 20.84 -20.58
N ARG A 142 -19.98 20.18 -20.42
CA ARG A 142 -21.27 20.75 -20.81
C ARG A 142 -21.76 21.83 -19.85
N THR A 143 -21.57 21.66 -18.54
CA THR A 143 -22.17 22.54 -17.52
C THR A 143 -21.22 23.62 -17.03
N ILE A 144 -19.93 23.32 -16.91
CA ILE A 144 -18.92 24.23 -16.39
C ILE A 144 -18.19 24.88 -17.57
N GLU A 145 -17.46 24.08 -18.33
CA GLU A 145 -16.52 24.58 -19.33
C GLU A 145 -17.23 25.44 -20.40
N LYS A 146 -18.27 24.90 -21.05
CA LYS A 146 -19.05 25.65 -22.06
C LYS A 146 -19.81 26.86 -21.51
N CYS A 147 -20.20 26.83 -20.25
CA CYS A 147 -20.89 27.94 -19.61
C CYS A 147 -19.89 29.09 -19.35
N PHE A 148 -18.75 28.79 -18.72
CA PHE A 148 -17.79 29.81 -18.31
C PHE A 148 -16.90 30.34 -19.44
N ILE A 149 -16.75 29.61 -20.56
CA ILE A 149 -16.11 30.14 -21.78
C ILE A 149 -16.90 31.34 -22.35
N ARG A 150 -18.22 31.42 -22.11
CA ARG A 150 -19.10 32.46 -22.66
C ARG A 150 -19.41 33.60 -21.70
N GLU A 151 -18.93 33.52 -20.46
CA GLU A 151 -19.29 34.45 -19.39
C GLU A 151 -18.16 35.42 -19.04
N ASN A 152 -18.50 36.57 -18.46
CA ASN A 152 -17.51 37.58 -18.08
C ASN A 152 -16.61 37.12 -16.94
N PHE A 153 -15.32 37.46 -17.01
CA PHE A 153 -14.27 37.11 -16.04
C PHE A 153 -14.68 37.32 -14.57
N ALA A 154 -15.44 38.38 -14.28
CA ALA A 154 -15.94 38.67 -12.93
C ALA A 154 -16.86 37.57 -12.37
N LYS A 155 -17.74 36.96 -13.19
CA LYS A 155 -18.62 35.88 -12.75
C LYS A 155 -17.85 34.60 -12.46
N ALA A 156 -16.83 34.31 -13.28
CA ALA A 156 -15.93 33.19 -13.04
C ALA A 156 -15.15 33.38 -11.71
N LEU A 157 -14.66 34.60 -11.45
CA LEU A 157 -13.95 34.91 -10.21
C LEU A 157 -14.86 34.72 -8.99
N VAL A 158 -16.11 35.19 -9.05
CA VAL A 158 -17.09 35.01 -7.96
C VAL A 158 -17.35 33.52 -7.71
N LEU A 159 -17.57 32.71 -8.76
CA LEU A 159 -17.76 31.28 -8.58
C LEU A 159 -16.53 30.61 -7.95
N ILE A 160 -15.32 30.93 -8.44
CA ILE A 160 -14.07 30.37 -7.90
C ILE A 160 -13.92 30.75 -6.44
N SER A 161 -14.17 32.01 -6.07
CA SER A 161 -14.13 32.46 -4.67
C SER A 161 -15.14 31.71 -3.81
N LEU A 162 -16.38 31.52 -4.29
CA LEU A 162 -17.40 30.75 -3.57
C LEU A 162 -17.01 29.29 -3.40
N LEU A 163 -16.49 28.64 -4.45
CA LEU A 163 -16.00 27.25 -4.38
C LEU A 163 -14.83 27.13 -3.40
N PHE A 164 -13.89 28.07 -3.44
CA PHE A 164 -12.75 28.12 -2.53
C PHE A 164 -13.19 28.31 -1.07
N LEU A 165 -14.09 29.26 -0.81
CA LEU A 165 -14.71 29.47 0.50
C LEU A 165 -15.48 28.21 0.96
N SER A 166 -16.23 27.57 0.07
CA SER A 166 -16.95 26.32 0.39
C SER A 166 -15.98 25.18 0.72
N SER A 167 -14.83 25.11 0.04
CA SER A 167 -13.79 24.12 0.34
C SER A 167 -13.16 24.40 1.70
N ILE A 168 -12.90 25.67 2.04
CA ILE A 168 -12.40 26.06 3.37
C ILE A 168 -13.43 25.72 4.44
N ILE A 169 -14.71 25.98 4.18
CA ILE A 169 -15.79 25.63 5.11
C ILE A 169 -15.89 24.12 5.26
N LEU A 170 -15.84 23.33 4.18
CA LEU A 170 -15.83 21.86 4.24
C LEU A 170 -14.60 21.31 4.98
N MET A 171 -13.43 21.94 4.85
CA MET A 171 -12.23 21.57 5.60
C MET A 171 -12.33 21.93 7.10
N ASN A 172 -13.08 22.98 7.44
CA ASN A 172 -13.29 23.43 8.82
C ASN A 172 -14.60 22.93 9.43
N TYR A 173 -15.47 22.28 8.64
CA TYR A 173 -16.68 21.66 9.13
C TYR A 173 -16.23 20.51 10.02
N PRO A 174 -16.65 20.46 11.29
CA PRO A 174 -16.33 19.34 12.15
C PRO A 174 -16.88 18.08 11.46
N ASN A 175 -15.97 17.26 10.95
CA ASN A 175 -16.30 15.90 10.56
C ASN A 175 -16.74 15.21 11.85
N ASP A 176 -18.04 15.14 12.10
CA ASP A 176 -18.58 14.06 12.91
C ASP A 176 -18.30 12.78 12.10
N SER A 177 -17.12 12.22 12.36
CA SER A 177 -16.63 11.02 11.72
C SER A 177 -17.53 9.86 12.12
N PHE A 178 -18.37 9.43 11.19
CA PHE A 178 -18.63 8.00 11.05
C PHE A 178 -17.28 7.35 10.68
N VAL A 179 -16.78 6.50 11.58
CA VAL A 179 -15.51 5.72 11.56
C VAL A 179 -14.41 6.24 12.50
N LEU A 180 -14.31 5.49 13.61
CA LEU A 180 -13.21 5.24 14.56
C LEU A 180 -12.67 6.43 15.35
N SER A 181 -13.07 6.43 16.63
CA SER A 181 -12.54 7.18 17.77
C SER A 181 -11.01 7.32 17.73
N GLU A 182 -10.52 8.39 17.12
CA GLU A 182 -9.23 8.96 17.46
C GLU A 182 -9.47 9.86 18.68
N GLN A 183 -9.16 9.34 19.86
CA GLN A 183 -9.27 10.06 21.12
C GLN A 183 -8.35 11.29 21.07
N GLN A 184 -8.94 12.45 20.82
CA GLN A 184 -8.25 13.72 20.87
C GLN A 184 -7.82 14.00 22.32
N ALA A 185 -6.56 13.74 22.62
CA ALA A 185 -6.00 13.93 23.95
C ALA A 185 -6.04 15.41 24.35
N ASN A 186 -6.62 15.68 25.52
CA ASN A 186 -6.74 16.99 26.15
C ASN A 186 -5.34 17.64 26.32
N PRO A 187 -5.09 18.90 25.90
CA PRO A 187 -3.76 19.51 25.88
C PRO A 187 -3.06 19.58 27.24
N SER A 188 -3.81 19.52 28.34
CA SER A 188 -3.29 19.54 29.71
C SER A 188 -2.52 18.27 30.09
N ASN A 189 -2.82 17.11 29.45
CA ASN A 189 -2.11 15.85 29.69
C ASN A 189 -0.87 15.68 28.80
N VAL A 190 -0.70 16.55 27.79
CA VAL A 190 0.43 16.49 26.84
C VAL A 190 1.74 16.92 27.52
N ILE A 191 1.68 17.84 28.48
CA ILE A 191 2.86 18.36 29.18
C ILE A 191 3.49 17.29 30.10
N GLU A 192 2.68 16.42 30.71
CA GLU A 192 3.19 15.32 31.55
C GLU A 192 3.76 14.14 30.73
N VAL A 193 3.21 13.88 29.54
CA VAL A 193 3.73 12.85 28.61
C VAL A 193 5.00 13.30 27.89
N MET A 194 5.14 14.60 27.59
CA MET A 194 6.34 15.15 26.93
C MET A 194 7.59 15.11 27.83
N SER A 195 7.44 15.18 29.15
CA SER A 195 8.59 15.03 30.06
C SER A 195 9.18 13.60 30.05
N LYS A 196 8.36 12.59 29.73
CA LYS A 196 8.77 11.19 29.53
C LYS A 196 9.24 10.86 28.11
N SER A 197 9.04 11.75 27.12
CA SER A 197 9.27 11.46 25.69
C SER A 197 10.59 11.99 25.12
N LEU A 198 11.42 12.66 25.92
CA LEU A 198 12.65 13.34 25.47
C LEU A 198 13.76 12.41 24.94
N GLY A 199 13.56 11.10 24.90
CA GLY A 199 14.54 10.12 24.40
C GLY A 199 14.00 9.02 23.48
N ARG A 200 12.74 9.09 23.02
CA ARG A 200 12.14 8.07 22.13
C ARG A 200 12.27 8.47 20.65
N THR A 201 12.36 7.50 19.74
CA THR A 201 12.34 7.78 18.29
C THR A 201 10.94 8.07 17.77
N SER A 202 10.82 8.56 16.53
CA SER A 202 9.53 8.68 15.88
C SER A 202 8.83 7.33 15.72
N PHE A 203 9.57 6.25 15.49
CA PHE A 203 9.02 4.89 15.45
C PHE A 203 8.35 4.53 16.78
N GLU A 204 9.05 4.76 17.91
CA GLU A 204 8.54 4.48 19.25
C GLU A 204 7.36 5.37 19.67
N ARG A 205 7.23 6.59 19.09
CA ARG A 205 6.10 7.49 19.35
C ARG A 205 4.87 7.16 18.50
N ASN A 206 5.06 6.96 17.19
CA ASN A 206 3.97 6.87 16.23
C ASN A 206 4.19 5.78 15.16
N CYS A 207 4.13 4.55 15.62
CA CYS A 207 4.07 3.32 14.82
C CYS A 207 3.31 3.40 13.50
N PHE A 208 2.04 3.84 13.53
CA PHE A 208 1.19 3.82 12.35
C PHE A 208 1.62 4.87 11.31
N ALA A 209 2.10 6.03 11.76
CA ALA A 209 2.56 7.08 10.87
C ALA A 209 3.99 6.83 10.34
N PHE A 210 4.79 6.01 11.03
CA PHE A 210 6.17 5.74 10.68
C PHE A 210 6.35 5.29 9.23
N ARG A 211 5.41 4.49 8.69
CA ARG A 211 5.46 4.00 7.31
C ARG A 211 5.49 5.09 6.25
N TYR A 212 4.93 6.27 6.54
CA TYR A 212 4.82 7.38 5.59
C TYR A 212 6.03 8.32 5.60
N GLN A 213 6.98 8.14 6.51
CA GLN A 213 8.19 8.95 6.55
C GLN A 213 9.14 8.56 5.41
N ASP A 214 10.16 9.35 5.07
CA ASP A 214 11.21 8.82 4.20
C ASP A 214 11.95 7.71 4.96
N TYR A 215 12.30 6.60 4.30
CA TYR A 215 13.05 5.51 4.95
C TYR A 215 14.56 5.80 4.96
N ARG A 216 15.01 6.83 4.24
CA ARG A 216 16.41 7.24 4.20
C ARG A 216 16.72 8.18 5.36
N PRO A 217 17.87 8.01 6.04
CA PRO A 217 18.30 8.95 7.06
C PRO A 217 18.58 10.32 6.43
N LYS A 218 18.20 11.40 7.13
CA LYS A 218 18.53 12.77 6.69
C LYS A 218 20.03 13.05 6.71
N MET A 219 20.73 12.48 7.67
CA MET A 219 22.17 12.61 7.85
C MET A 219 22.69 11.39 8.59
N VAL A 220 23.82 10.84 8.15
CA VAL A 220 24.51 9.74 8.83
C VAL A 220 25.76 10.27 9.51
N THR A 221 25.86 10.11 10.83
CA THR A 221 27.02 10.54 11.62
C THR A 221 27.81 9.34 12.13
N SER A 222 29.12 9.50 12.37
CA SER A 222 29.95 8.44 12.93
C SER A 222 29.46 7.95 14.29
N SER A 223 28.92 8.85 15.14
CA SER A 223 28.34 8.48 16.44
C SER A 223 27.08 7.62 16.27
N MET A 224 26.23 7.94 15.29
CA MET A 224 25.04 7.15 14.99
C MET A 224 25.42 5.76 14.49
N LEU A 225 26.39 5.65 13.57
CA LEU A 225 26.90 4.36 13.07
C LEU A 225 27.47 3.50 14.20
N GLN A 226 28.26 4.08 15.10
CA GLN A 226 28.85 3.35 16.23
C GLN A 226 27.76 2.79 17.17
N LYS A 227 26.74 3.60 17.51
CA LYS A 227 25.61 3.15 18.34
C LYS A 227 24.78 2.10 17.63
N ALA A 228 24.50 2.30 16.34
CA ALA A 228 23.74 1.37 15.52
C ALA A 228 24.46 0.02 15.39
N GLN A 229 25.78 0.02 15.24
CA GLN A 229 26.56 -1.21 15.17
C GLN A 229 26.41 -2.04 16.45
N VAL A 230 26.60 -1.43 17.62
CA VAL A 230 26.44 -2.13 18.91
C VAL A 230 25.01 -2.64 19.09
N ALA A 231 24.00 -1.82 18.74
CA ALA A 231 22.60 -2.22 18.84
C ALA A 231 22.25 -3.37 17.89
N ASN A 232 22.70 -3.30 16.63
CA ASN A 232 22.42 -4.32 15.61
C ASN A 232 23.17 -5.63 15.90
N GLU A 233 24.38 -5.59 16.47
CA GLU A 233 25.09 -6.77 16.98
C GLU A 233 24.29 -7.48 18.07
N ARG A 234 23.66 -6.72 18.98
CA ARG A 234 22.72 -7.28 19.96
C ARG A 234 21.48 -7.87 19.28
N PHE A 235 20.89 -7.17 18.30
CA PHE A 235 19.68 -7.64 17.64
C PHE A 235 19.89 -8.93 16.85
N LEU A 236 21.07 -9.14 16.24
CA LEU A 236 21.42 -10.39 15.56
C LEU A 236 21.30 -11.61 16.48
N LEU A 237 21.66 -11.44 17.75
CA LEU A 237 21.65 -12.50 18.76
C LEU A 237 20.36 -12.53 19.59
N TYR A 238 19.40 -11.67 19.26
CA TYR A 238 18.18 -11.57 20.03
C TYR A 238 17.31 -12.82 19.87
N TRP A 239 17.09 -13.51 20.97
CA TRP A 239 16.03 -14.51 21.12
C TRP A 239 15.28 -14.24 22.43
N PRO A 240 13.94 -14.17 22.44
CA PRO A 240 13.19 -13.93 23.67
C PRO A 240 13.51 -14.99 24.73
N ASN A 241 13.98 -14.56 25.90
CA ASN A 241 14.08 -15.43 27.06
C ASN A 241 12.72 -15.44 27.80
N HIS A 242 12.13 -16.63 27.93
CA HIS A 242 10.86 -16.86 28.63
C HIS A 242 11.01 -17.66 29.92
N GLU A 243 12.20 -17.74 30.53
CA GLU A 243 12.41 -18.39 31.83
C GLU A 243 11.43 -17.90 32.91
N ARG A 244 11.08 -16.61 32.88
CA ARG A 244 10.08 -16.01 33.79
C ARG A 244 8.65 -16.53 33.56
N TYR A 245 8.42 -17.25 32.47
CA TYR A 245 7.15 -17.85 32.06
C TYR A 245 7.24 -19.39 31.99
N SER A 246 8.30 -20.01 32.53
CA SER A 246 8.49 -21.47 32.54
C SER A 246 7.71 -22.18 33.64
N SER A 247 6.63 -21.58 34.15
CA SER A 247 5.78 -22.23 35.14
C SER A 247 5.19 -23.53 34.59
N PRO A 248 5.03 -24.60 35.39
CA PRO A 248 4.33 -25.80 34.96
C PRO A 248 2.97 -25.46 34.38
N ASP A 249 2.70 -25.97 33.19
CA ASP A 249 1.47 -25.72 32.45
C ASP A 249 0.69 -27.04 32.32
N PRO A 250 -0.34 -27.25 33.17
CA PRO A 250 -1.05 -28.53 33.23
C PRO A 250 -1.71 -28.92 31.91
N LEU A 251 -2.15 -27.94 31.11
CA LEU A 251 -2.80 -28.20 29.83
C LEU A 251 -1.77 -28.62 28.78
N VAL A 252 -0.60 -28.00 28.77
CA VAL A 252 0.51 -28.43 27.89
C VAL A 252 0.99 -29.82 28.30
N ASP A 253 1.13 -30.09 29.60
CA ASP A 253 1.53 -31.40 30.10
C ASP A 253 0.52 -32.48 29.67
N LYS A 254 -0.78 -32.21 29.80
CA LYS A 254 -1.87 -33.11 29.41
C LYS A 254 -1.91 -33.36 27.90
N HIS A 255 -1.89 -32.31 27.08
CA HIS A 255 -2.11 -32.45 25.63
C HIS A 255 -0.85 -32.79 24.84
N PHE A 256 0.33 -32.48 25.36
CA PHE A 256 1.60 -32.72 24.67
C PHE A 256 2.46 -33.75 25.37
N LYS A 257 2.98 -33.45 26.58
CA LYS A 257 3.98 -34.30 27.24
C LYS A 257 3.46 -35.70 27.55
N SER A 258 2.24 -35.81 28.05
CA SER A 258 1.62 -37.10 28.39
C SER A 258 1.35 -37.99 27.16
N LYS A 259 1.20 -37.36 25.99
CA LYS A 259 0.95 -38.03 24.69
C LYS A 259 2.23 -38.23 23.88
N GLY A 260 3.40 -37.82 24.39
CA GLY A 260 4.66 -37.88 23.65
C GLY A 260 4.72 -36.95 22.42
N ILE A 261 3.90 -35.90 22.38
CA ILE A 261 3.88 -34.92 21.27
C ILE A 261 4.85 -33.79 21.59
N THR A 262 5.75 -33.49 20.67
CA THR A 262 6.75 -32.43 20.83
C THR A 262 6.12 -31.05 20.66
N ILE A 263 6.43 -30.13 21.57
CA ILE A 263 6.14 -28.71 21.47
C ILE A 263 7.37 -27.91 21.90
N TRP A 264 7.90 -27.10 21.00
CA TRP A 264 9.22 -26.48 21.18
C TRP A 264 9.15 -25.11 21.84
N LEU A 265 8.11 -24.33 21.57
CA LEU A 265 8.00 -22.95 22.05
C LEU A 265 6.75 -22.82 22.92
N THR A 266 6.96 -22.90 24.23
CA THR A 266 5.91 -22.76 25.24
C THR A 266 6.29 -21.71 26.27
N ALA A 267 5.29 -21.02 26.77
CA ALA A 267 5.41 -20.03 27.82
C ALA A 267 4.05 -19.89 28.50
N TYR A 268 4.06 -19.77 29.82
CA TYR A 268 2.85 -19.65 30.61
C TYR A 268 2.96 -18.48 31.58
N HIS A 269 2.14 -17.46 31.37
CA HIS A 269 2.05 -16.29 32.23
C HIS A 269 0.75 -16.35 33.04
N LYS A 270 0.86 -16.18 34.37
CA LYS A 270 -0.29 -16.06 35.28
C LYS A 270 -0.28 -14.71 35.96
N ASN A 271 -1.46 -14.16 36.18
CA ASN A 271 -1.65 -12.93 36.93
C ASN A 271 -3.05 -12.93 37.59
N SER A 272 -3.40 -11.88 38.35
CA SER A 272 -4.65 -11.84 39.15
C SER A 272 -5.89 -11.34 38.40
N GLY A 273 -5.80 -11.13 37.09
CA GLY A 273 -6.92 -10.67 36.27
C GLY A 273 -7.98 -11.75 36.03
N ASN A 274 -8.88 -11.50 35.10
CA ASN A 274 -9.99 -12.40 34.78
C ASN A 274 -9.92 -12.99 33.36
N LEU A 275 -9.15 -12.39 32.44
CA LEU A 275 -9.09 -12.86 31.06
C LEU A 275 -8.19 -14.08 30.86
N SER A 276 -8.60 -15.00 30.00
CA SER A 276 -7.75 -16.09 29.51
C SER A 276 -7.38 -15.88 28.04
N VAL A 277 -6.09 -16.05 27.70
CA VAL A 277 -5.57 -15.77 26.36
C VAL A 277 -4.72 -16.92 25.84
N ALA A 278 -5.02 -17.38 24.62
CA ALA A 278 -4.16 -18.30 23.89
C ALA A 278 -3.38 -17.55 22.80
N VAL A 279 -2.09 -17.85 22.66
CA VAL A 279 -1.23 -17.34 21.59
C VAL A 279 -0.76 -18.54 20.78
N PHE A 280 -1.35 -18.75 19.62
CA PHE A 280 -1.17 -19.94 18.79
C PHE A 280 -0.43 -19.59 17.49
N GLY A 281 0.62 -20.34 17.16
CA GLY A 281 1.42 -20.02 15.98
C GLY A 281 2.75 -20.76 15.84
N ASN A 282 3.68 -20.08 15.17
CA ASN A 282 5.06 -20.54 15.02
C ASN A 282 6.05 -19.64 15.77
N SER A 283 7.30 -19.59 15.31
CA SER A 283 8.33 -18.72 15.90
C SER A 283 7.92 -17.24 15.91
N PHE A 284 7.02 -16.78 15.04
CA PHE A 284 6.51 -15.40 15.06
C PHE A 284 5.54 -15.15 16.23
N ALA A 285 4.70 -16.13 16.58
CA ALA A 285 3.88 -16.05 17.80
C ALA A 285 4.74 -15.97 19.06
N HIS A 286 5.82 -16.74 19.11
CA HIS A 286 6.80 -16.68 20.19
C HIS A 286 7.45 -15.30 20.30
N ARG A 287 7.81 -14.67 19.17
CA ARG A 287 8.33 -13.28 19.16
C ARG A 287 7.32 -12.27 19.71
N SER A 288 6.05 -12.40 19.35
CA SER A 288 4.99 -11.51 19.81
C SER A 288 4.59 -11.73 21.27
N PHE A 289 4.92 -12.88 21.88
CA PHE A 289 4.41 -13.27 23.20
C PHE A 289 4.63 -12.21 24.28
N ARG A 290 5.85 -11.64 24.36
CA ARG A 290 6.13 -10.61 25.36
C ARG A 290 5.26 -9.36 25.16
N ALA A 291 5.17 -8.87 23.92
CA ALA A 291 4.36 -7.69 23.61
C ALA A 291 2.88 -7.93 23.96
N ILE A 292 2.38 -9.15 23.78
CA ILE A 292 1.02 -9.54 24.18
C ILE A 292 0.87 -9.50 25.70
N VAL A 293 1.80 -10.09 26.45
CA VAL A 293 1.77 -10.07 27.93
C VAL A 293 1.72 -8.64 28.48
N GLU A 294 2.58 -7.78 27.96
CA GLU A 294 2.69 -6.38 28.38
C GLU A 294 1.42 -5.59 27.98
N ALA A 295 0.85 -5.86 26.80
CA ALA A 295 -0.38 -5.23 26.35
C ALA A 295 -1.59 -5.56 27.23
N PHE A 296 -1.70 -6.79 27.74
CA PHE A 296 -2.78 -7.14 28.68
C PHE A 296 -2.54 -6.58 30.09
N GLY A 297 -1.30 -6.54 30.56
CA GLY A 297 -0.95 -6.08 31.91
C GLY A 297 -1.66 -6.90 33.01
N GLN A 298 -2.24 -6.22 34.01
CA GLN A 298 -2.93 -6.89 35.14
C GLN A 298 -4.32 -7.45 34.81
N ARG A 299 -4.84 -7.20 33.60
CA ARG A 299 -6.19 -7.61 33.20
C ARG A 299 -6.32 -9.12 32.98
N VAL A 300 -5.20 -9.79 32.74
CA VAL A 300 -5.18 -11.19 32.38
C VAL A 300 -5.06 -12.09 33.61
N LYS A 301 -5.82 -13.17 33.63
CA LYS A 301 -5.66 -14.29 34.56
C LYS A 301 -4.52 -15.19 34.07
N GLU A 302 -4.53 -15.50 32.78
CA GLU A 302 -3.53 -16.38 32.17
C GLU A 302 -3.31 -16.12 30.67
N ILE A 303 -2.05 -16.21 30.23
CA ILE A 303 -1.65 -16.20 28.81
C ILE A 303 -0.79 -17.43 28.54
N ARG A 304 -1.17 -18.20 27.53
CA ARG A 304 -0.48 -19.43 27.13
C ARG A 304 0.04 -19.32 25.71
N LEU A 305 1.35 -19.50 25.53
CA LEU A 305 1.99 -19.65 24.22
C LEU A 305 1.97 -21.12 23.80
N ILE A 306 1.42 -21.37 22.63
CA ILE A 306 1.33 -22.68 21.99
C ILE A 306 1.98 -22.52 20.62
N ALA A 307 3.29 -22.73 20.54
CA ALA A 307 4.01 -22.48 19.30
C ALA A 307 5.02 -23.58 18.96
N ASN A 308 5.21 -23.77 17.65
CA ASN A 308 6.20 -24.68 17.11
C ASN A 308 6.89 -24.02 15.90
N PRO A 309 8.24 -23.90 15.88
CA PRO A 309 8.95 -23.31 14.75
C PRO A 309 8.50 -23.93 13.43
N GLY A 310 8.31 -23.10 12.42
CA GLY A 310 8.00 -23.59 11.08
C GLY A 310 6.59 -24.10 10.85
N CYS A 311 5.75 -24.31 11.88
CA CYS A 311 4.39 -24.82 11.73
C CYS A 311 3.32 -23.70 11.75
N PRO A 312 2.75 -23.30 10.60
CA PRO A 312 1.59 -22.40 10.60
C PRO A 312 0.41 -22.98 11.41
N PRO A 313 -0.34 -22.17 12.16
CA PRO A 313 -1.36 -22.59 13.13
C PRO A 313 -2.69 -23.03 12.49
N PHE A 314 -2.63 -23.84 11.45
CA PHE A 314 -3.81 -24.40 10.78
C PHE A 314 -3.63 -25.89 10.59
N ILE A 315 -4.59 -26.68 11.08
CA ILE A 315 -4.62 -28.15 10.93
C ILE A 315 -4.39 -28.50 9.46
N GLY A 316 -3.44 -29.40 9.20
CA GLY A 316 -3.04 -29.78 7.83
C GLY A 316 -1.94 -28.90 7.21
N SER A 317 -1.41 -27.92 7.96
CA SER A 317 -0.17 -27.24 7.59
C SER A 317 1.03 -28.18 7.76
N VAL A 318 2.08 -27.93 6.99
CA VAL A 318 3.34 -28.70 7.01
C VAL A 318 4.53 -27.77 7.17
N PHE A 319 5.65 -28.30 7.66
CA PHE A 319 6.92 -27.57 7.71
C PHE A 319 7.86 -28.08 6.62
N THR A 320 7.98 -27.32 5.54
CA THR A 320 8.76 -27.75 4.36
C THR A 320 10.26 -27.52 4.47
N GLU A 321 10.72 -26.69 5.42
CA GLU A 321 12.15 -26.37 5.56
C GLU A 321 12.92 -27.45 6.36
N ASN A 322 12.21 -28.33 7.08
CA ASN A 322 12.79 -29.50 7.75
C ASN A 322 11.91 -30.75 7.55
N PRO A 323 12.22 -31.64 6.59
CA PRO A 323 11.39 -32.79 6.21
C PRO A 323 11.12 -33.84 7.31
N GLY A 324 11.70 -33.70 8.50
CA GLY A 324 11.49 -34.58 9.66
C GLY A 324 10.43 -34.11 10.66
N ASP A 325 9.94 -32.87 10.54
CA ASP A 325 9.02 -32.27 11.51
C ASP A 325 7.57 -32.31 11.00
N ASP A 326 6.77 -33.25 11.50
CA ASP A 326 5.34 -33.30 11.23
C ASP A 326 4.58 -32.33 12.14
N CYS A 327 3.95 -31.31 11.55
CA CYS A 327 3.12 -30.36 12.28
C CYS A 327 1.78 -30.96 12.74
N GLY A 328 1.29 -32.05 12.12
CA GLY A 328 -0.04 -32.61 12.35
C GLY A 328 -0.36 -32.89 13.83
N PRO A 329 0.47 -33.69 14.54
CA PRO A 329 0.28 -33.97 15.97
C PRO A 329 0.27 -32.69 16.82
N PHE A 330 1.19 -31.76 16.55
CA PHE A 330 1.25 -30.49 17.27
C PHE A 330 -0.01 -29.64 17.04
N LEU A 331 -0.48 -29.52 15.80
CA LEU A 331 -1.63 -28.69 15.45
C LEU A 331 -2.94 -29.24 16.03
N ASN A 332 -3.14 -30.55 15.95
CA ASN A 332 -4.33 -31.18 16.54
C ASN A 332 -4.36 -31.02 18.07
N ALA A 333 -3.25 -31.33 18.75
CA ALA A 333 -3.14 -31.15 20.19
C ALA A 333 -3.30 -29.68 20.62
N SER A 334 -2.81 -28.73 19.81
CA SER A 334 -2.96 -27.29 20.06
C SER A 334 -4.42 -26.86 20.04
N VAL A 335 -5.19 -27.31 19.05
CA VAL A 335 -6.62 -26.97 18.94
C VAL A 335 -7.42 -27.65 20.05
N GLU A 336 -7.14 -28.91 20.38
CA GLU A 336 -7.75 -29.61 21.54
C GLU A 336 -7.47 -28.87 22.86
N LEU A 337 -6.26 -28.37 23.04
CA LEU A 337 -5.90 -27.56 24.20
C LEU A 337 -6.73 -26.29 24.27
N ILE A 338 -6.86 -25.57 23.15
CA ILE A 338 -7.65 -24.32 23.07
C ILE A 338 -9.13 -24.60 23.35
N GLU A 339 -9.67 -25.72 22.86
CA GLU A 339 -11.05 -26.16 23.12
C GLU A 339 -11.31 -26.47 24.59
N GLU A 340 -10.34 -27.04 25.30
CA GLU A 340 -10.41 -27.24 26.74
C GLU A 340 -10.23 -25.93 27.52
N MET A 341 -9.30 -25.08 27.09
CA MET A 341 -9.00 -23.79 27.73
C MET A 341 -10.15 -22.78 27.62
N LYS A 342 -10.87 -22.76 26.49
CA LYS A 342 -11.93 -21.80 26.16
C LYS A 342 -11.51 -20.34 26.41
N PRO A 343 -10.44 -19.87 25.74
CA PRO A 343 -9.88 -18.55 26.00
C PRO A 343 -10.85 -17.42 25.62
N ASP A 344 -10.84 -16.32 26.35
CA ASP A 344 -11.53 -15.09 25.94
C ASP A 344 -11.00 -14.60 24.58
N ILE A 345 -9.67 -14.61 24.41
CA ILE A 345 -9.01 -14.20 23.17
C ILE A 345 -8.02 -15.26 22.70
N THR A 346 -8.08 -15.61 21.40
CA THR A 346 -7.02 -16.38 20.73
C THR A 346 -6.28 -15.52 19.72
N PHE A 347 -4.98 -15.33 19.90
CA PHE A 347 -4.09 -14.77 18.88
C PHE A 347 -3.63 -15.87 17.94
N ILE A 348 -3.76 -15.65 16.63
CA ILE A 348 -3.24 -16.51 15.58
C ILE A 348 -2.16 -15.72 14.84
N ILE A 349 -0.88 -16.06 15.09
CA ILE A 349 0.28 -15.30 14.62
C ILE A 349 1.28 -16.25 13.95
N PHE A 350 1.64 -15.97 12.70
CA PHE A 350 2.53 -16.86 11.97
C PHE A 350 3.21 -16.16 10.79
N ARG A 351 4.40 -16.65 10.45
CA ARG A 351 4.95 -16.51 9.10
C ARG A 351 4.48 -17.67 8.23
N PRO A 352 3.87 -17.43 7.06
CA PRO A 352 3.51 -18.47 6.11
C PRO A 352 4.75 -19.04 5.42
N SER A 353 4.72 -20.33 5.13
CA SER A 353 5.68 -21.03 4.25
C SER A 353 4.90 -21.93 3.30
N PRO A 354 5.46 -22.29 2.12
CA PRO A 354 4.79 -23.21 1.22
C PRO A 354 4.39 -24.49 1.98
N PRO A 355 3.21 -25.07 1.70
CA PRO A 355 2.28 -24.73 0.63
C PRO A 355 1.25 -23.62 0.96
N ILE A 356 1.20 -23.09 2.18
CA ILE A 356 0.10 -22.21 2.62
C ILE A 356 0.07 -20.85 1.89
N ASN A 357 1.19 -20.42 1.31
CA ASN A 357 1.32 -19.25 0.44
C ASN A 357 1.56 -19.62 -1.04
N SER A 358 1.42 -20.90 -1.42
CA SER A 358 1.53 -21.32 -2.82
C SER A 358 0.40 -20.77 -3.69
N PRO A 359 0.59 -20.65 -5.02
CA PRO A 359 -0.43 -20.20 -5.96
C PRO A 359 -1.78 -20.91 -5.82
N ILE A 360 -2.86 -20.16 -5.98
CA ILE A 360 -4.24 -20.67 -5.92
C ILE A 360 -4.72 -20.88 -7.35
N VAL A 361 -5.11 -22.11 -7.68
CA VAL A 361 -5.77 -22.43 -8.95
C VAL A 361 -7.27 -22.15 -8.84
N ASP A 362 -7.94 -22.79 -7.89
CA ASP A 362 -9.37 -22.62 -7.59
C ASP A 362 -9.54 -22.62 -6.08
N LEU A 363 -10.02 -21.50 -5.53
CA LEU A 363 -10.17 -21.34 -4.08
C LEU A 363 -11.22 -22.30 -3.49
N SER A 364 -12.23 -22.71 -4.29
CA SER A 364 -13.28 -23.62 -3.82
C SER A 364 -12.79 -25.05 -3.59
N LYS A 365 -11.63 -25.41 -4.16
CA LYS A 365 -10.98 -26.72 -4.04
C LYS A 365 -9.59 -26.62 -3.41
N ASP A 366 -9.28 -25.50 -2.78
CA ASP A 366 -7.97 -25.23 -2.20
C ASP A 366 -7.87 -25.84 -0.80
N ASP A 367 -7.09 -26.91 -0.65
CA ASP A 367 -6.93 -27.61 0.63
C ASP A 367 -6.39 -26.69 1.73
N GLN A 368 -5.49 -25.76 1.38
CA GLN A 368 -4.92 -24.81 2.34
C GLN A 368 -6.00 -23.87 2.90
N TYR A 369 -6.89 -23.37 2.04
CA TYR A 369 -8.05 -22.58 2.45
C TYR A 369 -9.01 -23.39 3.32
N SER A 370 -9.34 -24.63 2.91
CA SER A 370 -10.21 -25.52 3.68
C SER A 370 -9.66 -25.78 5.09
N ASN A 371 -8.35 -26.06 5.19
CA ASN A 371 -7.62 -26.26 6.44
C ASN A 371 -7.64 -25.03 7.35
N ILE A 372 -7.42 -23.83 6.78
CA ILE A 372 -7.52 -22.57 7.51
C ILE A 372 -8.94 -22.39 8.04
N GLN A 373 -9.96 -22.53 7.18
CA GLN A 373 -11.36 -22.36 7.56
C GLN A 373 -11.75 -23.36 8.67
N HIS A 374 -11.42 -24.63 8.50
CA HIS A 374 -11.71 -25.68 9.49
C HIS A 374 -11.09 -25.38 10.86
N THR A 375 -9.84 -24.93 10.89
CA THR A 375 -9.16 -24.57 12.15
C THR A 375 -9.81 -23.37 12.81
N ILE A 376 -10.13 -22.33 12.02
CA ILE A 376 -10.78 -21.12 12.51
C ILE A 376 -12.18 -21.42 13.05
N ASP A 377 -12.95 -22.29 12.41
CA ASP A 377 -14.29 -22.69 12.86
C ASP A 377 -14.23 -23.35 14.25
N ARG A 378 -13.28 -24.26 14.46
CA ARG A 378 -13.07 -24.94 15.75
C ARG A 378 -12.69 -23.95 16.86
N ILE A 379 -11.71 -23.08 16.60
CA ILE A 379 -11.27 -22.07 17.59
C ILE A 379 -12.39 -21.06 17.88
N SER A 380 -13.09 -20.61 16.83
CA SER A 380 -14.19 -19.64 16.93
C SER A 380 -15.37 -20.17 17.76
N ALA A 381 -15.58 -21.49 17.79
CA ALA A 381 -16.62 -22.11 18.61
C ALA A 381 -16.37 -21.95 20.13
N VAL A 382 -15.11 -21.84 20.56
CA VAL A 382 -14.72 -21.86 21.98
C VAL A 382 -14.14 -20.55 22.51
N THR A 383 -13.79 -19.61 21.62
CA THR A 383 -13.26 -18.30 22.00
C THR A 383 -14.28 -17.18 21.80
N LYS A 384 -14.13 -16.06 22.52
CA LYS A 384 -14.97 -14.87 22.33
C LYS A 384 -14.48 -14.04 21.14
N ARG A 385 -13.16 -13.89 20.99
CA ARG A 385 -12.52 -13.18 19.87
C ARG A 385 -11.26 -13.88 19.37
N ILE A 386 -11.03 -13.82 18.07
CA ILE A 386 -9.79 -14.25 17.43
C ILE A 386 -9.07 -13.01 16.90
N ILE A 387 -7.82 -12.81 17.28
CA ILE A 387 -6.96 -11.81 16.65
C ILE A 387 -6.15 -12.55 15.57
N LEU A 388 -6.54 -12.37 14.31
CA LEU A 388 -5.91 -13.01 13.16
C LEU A 388 -4.89 -12.07 12.52
N GLU A 389 -3.61 -12.33 12.78
CA GLU A 389 -2.53 -11.52 12.26
C GLU A 389 -2.13 -11.94 10.83
N TYR A 390 -2.07 -10.95 9.93
CA TYR A 390 -1.63 -11.17 8.55
C TYR A 390 -0.10 -11.16 8.45
N PRO A 391 0.47 -11.82 7.44
CA PRO A 391 1.92 -11.94 7.29
C PRO A 391 2.66 -10.60 7.31
N LEU A 392 3.78 -10.56 8.03
CA LEU A 392 4.73 -9.45 8.06
C LEU A 392 5.69 -9.48 6.87
N PRO A 393 6.23 -8.32 6.44
CA PRO A 393 7.23 -8.28 5.39
C PRO A 393 8.54 -8.86 5.89
N VAL A 394 8.92 -9.98 5.29
CA VAL A 394 10.17 -10.68 5.52
C VAL A 394 10.77 -11.04 4.17
N SER A 395 12.09 -11.21 4.10
CA SER A 395 12.76 -11.72 2.90
C SER A 395 13.58 -12.94 3.26
N ILE A 396 13.22 -14.09 2.72
CA ILE A 396 13.97 -15.34 2.90
C ILE A 396 15.33 -15.27 2.17
N ARG A 397 15.42 -14.40 1.15
CA ARG A 397 16.61 -14.30 0.29
C ARG A 397 17.69 -13.40 0.87
N ARG A 398 17.35 -12.50 1.79
CA ARG A 398 18.28 -11.48 2.30
C ARG A 398 18.07 -11.25 3.80
N PRO A 399 19.05 -11.60 4.65
CA PRO A 399 19.02 -11.21 6.06
C PRO A 399 19.36 -9.72 6.17
N TYR A 400 18.38 -8.90 6.58
CA TYR A 400 18.51 -7.44 6.51
C TYR A 400 19.42 -6.82 7.58
N THR A 401 19.55 -7.42 8.76
CA THR A 401 20.44 -6.89 9.80
C THR A 401 21.91 -7.00 9.41
N PRO A 402 22.42 -8.18 8.98
CA PRO A 402 23.77 -8.26 8.42
C PRO A 402 23.97 -7.36 7.20
N PHE A 403 22.98 -7.31 6.31
CA PHE A 403 23.03 -6.49 5.11
C PHE A 403 23.17 -4.99 5.44
N LEU A 404 22.37 -4.47 6.37
CA LEU A 404 22.47 -3.10 6.86
C LEU A 404 23.87 -2.81 7.45
N MET A 405 24.41 -3.75 8.23
CA MET A 405 25.72 -3.59 8.87
C MET A 405 26.89 -3.64 7.87
N GLU A 406 26.72 -4.27 6.72
CA GLU A 406 27.71 -4.26 5.64
C GLU A 406 27.91 -2.83 5.11
N HIS A 407 26.81 -2.11 4.85
CA HIS A 407 26.85 -0.71 4.39
C HIS A 407 27.51 0.25 5.38
N PHE A 408 27.54 -0.07 6.69
CA PHE A 408 28.22 0.78 7.67
C PHE A 408 29.74 0.82 7.48
N ARG A 409 30.30 -0.11 6.70
CA ARG A 409 31.74 -0.20 6.43
C ARG A 409 32.16 0.63 5.21
N ASP A 410 31.20 1.13 4.44
CA ASP A 410 31.47 1.91 3.24
C ASP A 410 32.01 3.30 3.59
N ALA A 411 32.99 3.77 2.80
CA ALA A 411 33.52 5.14 2.95
C ALA A 411 32.44 6.22 2.73
N ASN A 412 31.42 5.90 1.93
CA ASN A 412 30.23 6.72 1.73
C ASN A 412 28.98 5.84 1.89
N VAL A 413 28.42 5.83 3.10
CA VAL A 413 27.27 4.98 3.46
C VAL A 413 26.06 5.33 2.61
N SER A 414 25.64 4.40 1.76
CA SER A 414 24.37 4.46 1.03
C SER A 414 23.42 3.40 1.58
N LEU A 415 22.15 3.75 1.79
CA LEU A 415 21.12 2.84 2.32
C LEU A 415 19.90 2.72 1.39
N ASP A 416 20.05 3.13 0.12
CA ASP A 416 18.95 3.21 -0.83
C ASP A 416 18.35 1.84 -1.20
N ASP A 417 19.11 0.77 -1.06
CA ASP A 417 18.73 -0.62 -1.32
C ASP A 417 18.46 -1.44 -0.05
N VAL A 418 18.63 -0.85 1.13
CA VAL A 418 18.32 -1.47 2.43
C VAL A 418 16.82 -1.34 2.70
N LYS A 419 16.05 -2.06 1.89
CA LYS A 419 14.58 -2.12 1.95
C LYS A 419 14.06 -3.42 1.35
N ILE A 420 12.79 -3.72 1.61
CA ILE A 420 12.03 -4.73 0.87
C ILE A 420 11.18 -3.99 -0.16
N ASP A 421 11.18 -4.39 -1.43
CA ASP A 421 10.21 -3.84 -2.38
C ASP A 421 8.81 -4.38 -2.05
N TYR A 422 7.83 -3.48 -1.95
CA TYR A 422 6.46 -3.88 -1.61
C TYR A 422 5.88 -4.86 -2.63
N SER A 423 6.24 -4.70 -3.91
CA SER A 423 5.85 -5.61 -4.97
C SER A 423 6.41 -7.03 -4.79
N ALA A 424 7.64 -7.16 -4.26
CA ALA A 424 8.25 -8.46 -3.98
C ALA A 424 7.51 -9.14 -2.82
N PHE A 425 7.31 -8.43 -1.70
CA PHE A 425 6.51 -8.91 -0.57
C PHE A 425 5.10 -9.32 -1.01
N TRP A 426 4.41 -8.46 -1.76
CA TRP A 426 3.06 -8.74 -2.22
C TRP A 426 2.99 -9.95 -3.14
N ASN A 427 3.96 -10.10 -4.06
CA ASN A 427 3.99 -11.25 -4.96
C ASN A 427 4.15 -12.57 -4.21
N GLU A 428 4.92 -12.58 -3.12
CA GLU A 428 5.11 -13.75 -2.27
C GLU A 428 3.89 -14.05 -1.40
N MET A 429 3.22 -13.02 -0.88
CA MET A 429 2.18 -13.18 0.14
C MET A 429 0.74 -13.10 -0.37
N LYS A 430 0.50 -12.62 -1.61
CA LYS A 430 -0.87 -12.42 -2.14
C LYS A 430 -1.78 -13.64 -2.05
N HIS A 431 -1.24 -14.85 -2.13
CA HIS A 431 -2.04 -16.08 -2.08
C HIS A 431 -2.53 -16.38 -0.66
N ILE A 432 -1.66 -16.30 0.34
CA ILE A 432 -2.10 -16.45 1.73
C ILE A 432 -3.04 -15.30 2.14
N PHE A 433 -2.79 -14.07 1.69
CA PHE A 433 -3.73 -12.95 1.89
C PHE A 433 -5.11 -13.29 1.30
N LYS A 434 -5.16 -13.76 0.04
CA LYS A 434 -6.42 -14.19 -0.59
C LYS A 434 -7.12 -15.29 0.20
N ARG A 435 -6.40 -16.26 0.77
CA ARG A 435 -6.99 -17.31 1.63
C ARG A 435 -7.59 -16.70 2.90
N LEU A 436 -6.81 -15.91 3.64
CA LEU A 436 -7.24 -15.28 4.90
C LEU A 436 -8.41 -14.30 4.70
N ASP A 437 -8.40 -13.53 3.60
CA ASP A 437 -9.47 -12.57 3.29
C ASP A 437 -10.82 -13.29 3.07
N ASN A 438 -10.79 -14.53 2.55
CA ASN A 438 -11.97 -15.35 2.28
C ASN A 438 -12.43 -16.18 3.48
N VAL A 439 -11.67 -16.23 4.58
CA VAL A 439 -12.07 -16.96 5.80
C VAL A 439 -13.34 -16.34 6.37
N LYS A 440 -14.37 -17.16 6.59
CA LYS A 440 -15.61 -16.76 7.26
C LYS A 440 -15.40 -16.83 8.76
N CYS A 441 -15.35 -15.67 9.41
CA CYS A 441 -15.17 -15.57 10.85
C CYS A 441 -15.71 -14.24 11.37
N THR A 442 -16.87 -14.28 12.03
CA THR A 442 -17.51 -13.07 12.62
C THR A 442 -16.84 -12.62 13.91
N LYS A 443 -16.11 -13.53 14.56
CA LYS A 443 -15.32 -13.27 15.78
C LYS A 443 -13.87 -12.85 15.51
N CYS A 444 -13.48 -12.67 14.25
CA CYS A 444 -12.09 -12.36 13.91
C CYS A 444 -11.84 -10.87 13.75
N ASP A 445 -10.89 -10.34 14.52
CA ASP A 445 -10.21 -9.08 14.23
C ASP A 445 -9.03 -9.37 13.29
N ARG A 446 -9.10 -8.82 12.08
CA ARG A 446 -8.08 -9.01 11.04
C ARG A 446 -7.04 -7.91 11.14
N ILE A 447 -5.81 -8.26 11.53
CA ILE A 447 -4.75 -7.27 11.76
C ILE A 447 -3.73 -7.32 10.63
N TYR A 448 -3.68 -6.26 9.82
CA TYR A 448 -2.78 -6.13 8.69
C TYR A 448 -1.41 -5.56 9.11
N THR A 449 -0.63 -6.31 9.89
CA THR A 449 0.60 -5.83 10.52
C THR A 449 1.71 -5.45 9.54
N HIS A 450 1.70 -5.96 8.30
CA HIS A 450 2.59 -5.46 7.24
C HIS A 450 2.47 -3.94 7.02
N LYS A 451 1.28 -3.36 7.26
CA LYS A 451 1.07 -1.93 7.15
C LYS A 451 1.81 -1.12 8.22
N LEU A 452 2.43 -1.73 9.23
CA LEU A 452 3.28 -1.00 10.17
C LEU A 452 4.64 -0.64 9.54
N PHE A 453 5.12 -1.50 8.62
CA PHE A 453 6.45 -1.39 8.04
C PHE A 453 6.43 -1.05 6.55
N CYS A 454 5.34 -1.32 5.86
CA CYS A 454 5.18 -1.05 4.43
C CYS A 454 4.39 0.21 4.13
N ASP A 455 4.86 0.96 3.12
CA ASP A 455 4.01 1.78 2.28
C ASP A 455 3.69 1.04 0.96
N PHE A 456 3.08 1.71 -0.02
CA PHE A 456 2.71 1.10 -1.30
C PHE A 456 3.89 0.84 -2.26
N LYS A 457 5.10 1.23 -1.89
CA LYS A 457 6.33 1.13 -2.68
C LYS A 457 7.35 0.21 -2.03
N ILE A 458 7.59 0.38 -0.73
CA ILE A 458 8.66 -0.29 0.02
C ILE A 458 8.17 -0.73 1.40
N CYS A 459 8.80 -1.77 1.95
CA CYS A 459 8.75 -2.10 3.36
C CYS A 459 10.09 -1.82 4.02
N ARG A 460 10.00 -1.16 5.16
CA ARG A 460 11.10 -0.61 5.94
C ARG A 460 11.73 -1.73 6.74
N VAL A 461 13.06 -1.75 6.79
CA VAL A 461 13.83 -2.79 7.48
C VAL A 461 14.66 -2.26 8.65
N PHE A 462 14.75 -0.94 8.78
CA PHE A 462 15.42 -0.25 9.87
C PHE A 462 14.74 1.09 10.17
N ASP A 463 15.07 1.67 11.32
CA ASP A 463 14.65 3.02 11.70
C ASP A 463 15.66 4.08 11.21
N PRO A 464 15.28 5.02 10.34
CA PRO A 464 16.19 6.03 9.79
C PRO A 464 16.71 7.05 10.80
N GLU A 465 16.13 7.17 12.00
CA GLU A 465 16.62 8.10 13.03
C GLU A 465 17.85 7.57 13.78
N ASN A 466 18.01 6.25 13.86
CA ASN A 466 19.08 5.61 14.65
C ASN A 466 19.78 4.43 13.96
N LEU A 467 19.32 4.03 12.77
CA LEU A 467 19.79 2.89 11.98
C LEU A 467 19.65 1.53 12.68
N TYR A 468 18.68 1.41 13.59
CA TYR A 468 18.37 0.15 14.25
C TYR A 468 17.57 -0.72 13.30
N SER A 469 18.10 -1.91 13.00
CA SER A 469 17.37 -2.91 12.24
C SER A 469 16.12 -3.34 12.99
N PHE A 470 15.07 -3.71 12.26
CA PHE A 470 13.89 -4.37 12.83
C PHE A 470 14.04 -5.89 12.93
N PHE A 471 15.07 -6.46 12.30
CA PHE A 471 15.25 -7.90 12.20
C PHE A 471 16.37 -8.41 13.11
N ASP A 472 16.36 -9.71 13.36
CA ASP A 472 17.49 -10.46 13.88
C ASP A 472 18.26 -11.17 12.74
N LYS A 473 19.06 -12.18 13.09
CA LYS A 473 19.81 -12.99 12.12
C LYS A 473 18.92 -13.89 11.23
N ASP A 474 17.79 -14.36 11.75
CA ASP A 474 16.93 -15.39 11.14
C ASP A 474 15.67 -14.78 10.51
N THR A 475 15.70 -13.47 10.23
CA THR A 475 14.59 -12.68 9.64
C THR A 475 13.35 -12.53 10.54
N HIS A 476 13.48 -12.83 11.83
CA HIS A 476 12.45 -12.50 12.82
C HIS A 476 12.55 -11.04 13.22
N TYR A 477 11.43 -10.47 13.64
CA TYR A 477 11.39 -9.14 14.22
C TYR A 477 12.00 -9.15 15.64
N ASN A 478 12.88 -8.20 15.92
CA ASN A 478 13.59 -8.09 17.20
C ASN A 478 12.80 -7.32 18.26
N ASP A 479 13.36 -7.18 19.47
CA ASP A 479 12.73 -6.47 20.59
C ASP A 479 12.47 -4.98 20.31
N TYR A 480 13.33 -4.33 19.51
CA TYR A 480 13.10 -2.94 19.10
C TYR A 480 11.82 -2.81 18.27
N ALA A 481 11.67 -3.67 17.26
CA ALA A 481 10.47 -3.66 16.42
C ALA A 481 9.21 -4.08 17.18
N MET A 482 9.33 -5.03 18.12
CA MET A 482 8.21 -5.52 18.95
C MET A 482 7.58 -4.45 19.86
N LYS A 483 8.30 -3.36 20.19
CA LYS A 483 7.71 -2.22 20.92
C LYS A 483 6.48 -1.66 20.22
N CYS A 484 6.48 -1.73 18.90
CA CYS A 484 5.38 -1.22 18.11
C CYS A 484 4.13 -2.11 18.20
N PHE A 485 4.34 -3.43 18.21
CA PHE A 485 3.27 -4.40 18.37
C PHE A 485 2.63 -4.32 19.74
N GLU A 486 3.40 -4.01 20.77
CA GLU A 486 2.89 -3.80 22.14
C GLU A 486 1.80 -2.70 22.17
N LYS A 487 2.01 -1.59 21.43
CA LYS A 487 1.01 -0.54 21.26
C LYS A 487 -0.20 -1.03 20.44
N VAL A 488 0.03 -1.70 19.32
CA VAL A 488 -1.04 -2.22 18.44
C VAL A 488 -1.94 -3.19 19.19
N TYR A 489 -1.37 -4.16 19.90
CA TYR A 489 -2.13 -5.11 20.69
C TYR A 489 -2.88 -4.43 21.84
N SER A 490 -2.27 -3.44 22.49
CA SER A 490 -2.94 -2.68 23.55
C SER A 490 -4.21 -2.00 23.02
N GLU A 491 -4.12 -1.31 21.88
CA GLU A 491 -5.28 -0.64 21.25
C GLU A 491 -6.40 -1.63 20.89
N ILE A 492 -6.06 -2.77 20.28
CA ILE A 492 -7.02 -3.83 19.95
C ILE A 492 -7.72 -4.37 21.21
N ILE A 493 -6.96 -4.60 22.29
CA ILE A 493 -7.50 -5.08 23.56
C ILE A 493 -8.43 -4.02 24.17
N HIS A 494 -8.03 -2.74 24.16
CA HIS A 494 -8.85 -1.65 24.66
C HIS A 494 -10.17 -1.50 23.89
N GLU A 495 -10.13 -1.63 22.56
CA GLU A 495 -11.34 -1.61 21.72
C GLU A 495 -12.28 -2.79 22.04
N ASN A 496 -11.73 -4.00 22.20
CA ASN A 496 -12.51 -5.18 22.58
C ASN A 496 -13.17 -5.02 23.97
N TYR A 497 -12.48 -4.38 24.91
CA TYR A 497 -13.07 -4.02 26.21
C TYR A 497 -14.18 -2.98 26.08
N ALA A 498 -13.92 -1.89 25.34
CA ALA A 498 -14.88 -0.80 25.16
C ALA A 498 -16.18 -1.27 24.49
N ASN A 499 -16.07 -2.23 23.58
CA ASN A 499 -17.21 -2.84 22.88
C ASN A 499 -17.90 -3.97 23.66
N GLY A 500 -17.47 -4.26 24.90
CA GLY A 500 -18.07 -5.31 25.74
C GLY A 500 -17.86 -6.73 25.24
N VAL A 501 -16.84 -6.96 24.39
CA VAL A 501 -16.50 -8.30 23.87
C VAL A 501 -15.80 -9.13 24.94
N ILE A 502 -14.95 -8.47 25.74
CA ILE A 502 -14.20 -9.02 26.87
C ILE A 502 -14.37 -8.10 28.08
N GLY A 503 -14.31 -8.67 29.29
CA GLY A 503 -14.56 -7.95 30.54
C GLY A 503 -15.94 -8.27 31.09
#